data_AF-A0A1F6KRQ5-F1
#
_entry.id   AF-A0A1F6KRQ5-F1
#
_cell.length_a   1.000
_cell.length_b   1.000
_cell.length_c   1.000
_cell.angle_alpha   90.00
_cell.angle_beta   90.00
_cell.angle_gamma   90.00
#
_symmetry.space_group_name_H-M   'P 1'
#
loop_
_entity.id
_entity.type
_entity.pdbx_description
1 polymer ?
#
loop_
_entity_poly.entity_id
_entity_poly.type
_entity_poly.pdbx_seq_one_letter_code
_entity_poly.pdbx_strand_id
1 'polypeptide(L)'
;MLVIKASGEREEFSPEKLLASIKRAGIPIPLQNEALEYVKGNIYSGITTSDIYNHITDFLAQSKYPFAKSQYSLKRAIMDLGPTGYPFEDYVAEILKTQGFKTKTRSLLMGKCVTHEVDIIAEKGKEKLLVECKFHNSVGSRSTVHVSLYTKARLEDLRDKYGFTGALIVTNTKITSDALAYAICENIKIISWSYPDGGSLRDIIEKEKLFPMTQLQKLSFSQKKILLDNHLVLLDDICKNPSSADILNLPKDKKEEFLREAQFVCRRS
;
A
#
# COMPACT_ATOMS: atom_id res chain seq x y z
N MET A 1 -27.82 -8.36 5.49
CA MET A 1 -27.57 -8.93 4.14
C MET A 1 -26.17 -9.50 4.11
N LEU A 2 -25.95 -10.65 3.46
CA LEU A 2 -24.63 -11.29 3.39
C LEU A 2 -23.79 -10.68 2.27
N VAL A 3 -22.51 -10.42 2.56
CA VAL A 3 -21.50 -9.88 1.64
C VAL A 3 -20.37 -10.89 1.49
N ILE A 4 -19.83 -11.01 0.28
CA ILE A 4 -18.71 -11.91 -0.04
C ILE A 4 -17.40 -11.11 -0.09
N LYS A 5 -16.46 -11.43 0.80
CA LYS A 5 -15.11 -10.83 0.81
C LYS A 5 -14.31 -11.34 -0.39
N ALA A 6 -13.24 -10.61 -0.73
CA ALA A 6 -12.25 -11.08 -1.71
C ALA A 6 -11.62 -12.44 -1.36
N SER A 7 -11.66 -12.86 -0.09
CA SER A 7 -11.23 -14.20 0.34
C SER A 7 -12.28 -15.30 0.14
N GLY A 8 -13.48 -14.97 -0.34
CA GLY A 8 -14.64 -15.89 -0.43
C GLY A 8 -15.44 -16.02 0.88
N GLU A 9 -14.92 -15.48 1.99
CA GLU A 9 -15.59 -15.47 3.29
C GLU A 9 -16.87 -14.63 3.24
N ARG A 10 -17.95 -15.15 3.84
CA ARG A 10 -19.24 -14.45 3.96
C ARG A 10 -19.33 -13.76 5.31
N GLU A 11 -19.73 -12.51 5.33
CA GLU A 11 -20.06 -11.78 6.56
C GLU A 11 -21.34 -10.95 6.38
N GLU A 12 -21.93 -10.53 7.49
CA GLU A 12 -23.01 -9.55 7.44
C GLU A 12 -22.48 -8.17 7.03
N PHE A 13 -23.20 -7.50 6.14
CA PHE A 13 -22.96 -6.09 5.84
C PHE A 13 -23.08 -5.25 7.11
N SER A 14 -22.04 -4.47 7.41
CA SER A 14 -22.03 -3.50 8.49
C SER A 14 -21.94 -2.08 7.92
N PRO A 15 -23.00 -1.28 8.04
CA PRO A 15 -22.98 0.14 7.72
C PRO A 15 -21.87 0.90 8.46
N GLU A 16 -21.56 0.49 9.69
CA GLU A 16 -20.55 1.10 10.55
C GLU A 16 -19.14 0.86 9.98
N LYS A 17 -18.84 -0.37 9.53
CA LYS A 17 -17.56 -0.68 8.85
C LYS A 17 -17.41 0.13 7.57
N LEU A 18 -18.49 0.26 6.78
CA LEU A 18 -18.49 1.03 5.55
C LEU A 18 -18.25 2.52 5.83
N LEU A 19 -19.00 3.11 6.75
CA LEU A 19 -18.85 4.52 7.14
C LEU A 19 -17.47 4.79 7.72
N ALA A 20 -16.93 3.89 8.54
CA ALA A 20 -15.56 3.99 9.05
C ALA A 20 -14.53 3.97 7.91
N SER A 21 -14.72 3.15 6.88
CA SER A 21 -13.86 3.14 5.69
C SER A 21 -13.93 4.45 4.90
N ILE A 22 -15.12 5.03 4.74
CA ILE A 22 -15.35 6.30 4.03
C ILE A 22 -14.70 7.45 4.80
N LYS A 23 -14.92 7.51 6.13
CA LYS A 23 -14.31 8.50 7.02
C LYS A 23 -12.79 8.42 7.00
N ARG A 24 -12.24 7.21 7.13
CA ARG A 24 -10.79 6.98 7.14
C ARG A 24 -10.14 7.40 5.82
N ALA A 25 -10.84 7.22 4.69
CA ALA A 25 -10.37 7.71 3.41
C ALA A 25 -10.32 9.26 3.30
N GLY A 26 -10.79 10.01 4.30
CA GLY A 26 -10.79 11.48 4.27
C GLY A 26 -11.86 12.08 3.36
N ILE A 27 -12.92 11.31 3.06
CA ILE A 27 -14.02 11.79 2.22
C ILE A 27 -14.73 12.95 2.92
N PRO A 28 -15.01 14.08 2.22
CA PRO A 28 -15.67 15.24 2.82
C PRO A 28 -16.99 14.86 3.53
N ILE A 29 -17.21 15.42 4.73
CA ILE A 29 -18.38 15.12 5.60
C ILE A 29 -19.72 15.11 4.83
N PRO A 30 -20.02 16.08 3.95
CA PRO A 30 -21.28 16.07 3.21
C PRO A 30 -21.49 14.81 2.36
N LEU A 31 -20.42 14.25 1.79
CA LEU A 31 -20.49 13.06 0.92
C LEU A 31 -20.54 11.74 1.71
N GLN A 32 -20.19 11.73 3.00
CA GLN A 32 -20.06 10.49 3.75
C GLN A 32 -21.40 9.76 3.91
N ASN A 33 -22.42 10.50 4.35
CA ASN A 33 -23.77 9.95 4.54
C ASN A 33 -24.45 9.70 3.19
N GLU A 34 -24.26 10.59 2.20
CA GLU A 34 -24.79 10.40 0.85
C GLU A 34 -24.25 9.10 0.21
N ALA A 35 -22.94 8.84 0.32
CA ALA A 35 -22.31 7.62 -0.17
C ALA A 35 -22.81 6.37 0.58
N LEU A 36 -22.99 6.46 1.90
CA LEU A 36 -23.52 5.36 2.70
C LEU A 36 -24.93 4.97 2.27
N GLU A 37 -25.83 5.95 2.13
CA GLU A 37 -27.21 5.69 1.71
C GLU A 37 -27.29 5.23 0.26
N TYR A 38 -26.45 5.77 -0.63
CA TYR A 38 -26.33 5.26 -2.00
C TYR A 38 -25.96 3.77 -2.01
N VAL A 39 -24.96 3.34 -1.23
CA VAL A 39 -24.58 1.92 -1.18
C VAL A 39 -25.69 1.07 -0.57
N LYS A 40 -26.33 1.51 0.52
CA LYS A 40 -27.45 0.78 1.14
C LYS A 40 -28.62 0.56 0.16
N GLY A 41 -28.91 1.55 -0.69
CA GLY A 41 -29.96 1.43 -1.71
C GLY A 41 -29.62 0.44 -2.83
N ASN A 42 -28.34 0.14 -3.05
CA ASN A 42 -27.86 -0.74 -4.13
C ASN A 42 -27.34 -2.09 -3.63
N ILE A 43 -27.42 -2.37 -2.32
CA ILE A 43 -26.92 -3.61 -1.75
C ILE A 43 -27.93 -4.75 -1.90
N TYR A 44 -27.45 -5.94 -2.25
CA TYR A 44 -28.25 -7.16 -2.36
C TYR A 44 -27.51 -8.35 -1.74
N SER A 45 -28.25 -9.42 -1.41
CA SER A 45 -27.65 -10.61 -0.79
C SER A 45 -26.66 -11.28 -1.74
N GLY A 46 -25.45 -11.56 -1.26
CA GLY A 46 -24.38 -12.16 -2.05
C GLY A 46 -23.51 -11.16 -2.83
N ILE A 47 -23.78 -9.85 -2.71
CA ILE A 47 -22.92 -8.81 -3.28
C ILE A 47 -21.46 -8.98 -2.79
N THR A 48 -20.50 -8.68 -3.65
CA THR A 48 -19.09 -8.76 -3.25
C THR A 48 -18.60 -7.45 -2.64
N THR A 49 -17.57 -7.54 -1.78
CA THR A 49 -16.85 -6.35 -1.30
C THR A 49 -16.24 -5.51 -2.45
N SER A 50 -15.99 -6.12 -3.61
CA SER A 50 -15.53 -5.41 -4.80
C SER A 50 -16.64 -4.59 -5.44
N ASP A 51 -17.87 -5.11 -5.50
CA ASP A 51 -19.02 -4.38 -6.05
C ASP A 51 -19.41 -3.21 -5.14
N ILE A 52 -19.39 -3.43 -3.82
CA ILE A 52 -19.56 -2.35 -2.84
C ILE A 52 -18.52 -1.24 -3.07
N TYR A 53 -17.25 -1.61 -3.27
CA TYR A 53 -16.20 -0.65 -3.59
C TYR A 53 -16.49 0.11 -4.88
N ASN A 54 -16.93 -0.57 -5.94
CA ASN A 54 -17.27 0.05 -7.23
C ASN A 54 -18.41 1.07 -7.07
N HIS A 55 -19.51 0.71 -6.40
CA HIS A 55 -20.63 1.61 -6.12
C HIS A 55 -20.17 2.90 -5.43
N ILE A 56 -19.28 2.80 -4.44
CA ILE A 56 -18.74 3.98 -3.74
C ILE A 56 -17.92 4.83 -4.69
N THR A 57 -17.00 4.21 -5.45
CA THR A 57 -16.14 4.98 -6.35
C THR A 57 -16.88 5.65 -7.48
N ASP A 58 -17.96 5.03 -7.97
CA ASP A 58 -18.81 5.59 -9.03
C ASP A 58 -19.62 6.77 -8.49
N PHE A 59 -20.20 6.63 -7.29
CA PHE A 59 -20.84 7.75 -6.58
C PHE A 59 -19.88 8.92 -6.38
N LEU A 60 -18.66 8.66 -5.88
CA LEU A 60 -17.68 9.72 -5.61
C LEU A 60 -17.20 10.40 -6.89
N ALA A 61 -17.05 9.67 -8.00
CA ALA A 61 -16.64 10.22 -9.28
C ALA A 61 -17.69 11.18 -9.89
N GLN A 62 -18.97 10.97 -9.59
CA GLN A 62 -20.08 11.81 -10.07
C GLN A 62 -20.43 12.95 -9.09
N SER A 63 -19.79 12.98 -7.92
CA SER A 63 -20.04 13.99 -6.90
C SER A 63 -19.46 15.37 -7.27
N LYS A 64 -19.83 16.39 -6.48
CA LYS A 64 -19.21 17.73 -6.52
C LYS A 64 -17.70 17.74 -6.25
N TYR A 65 -17.12 16.64 -5.76
CA TYR A 65 -15.69 16.45 -5.54
C TYR A 65 -15.20 15.19 -6.27
N PRO A 66 -15.04 15.20 -7.60
CA PRO A 66 -14.73 14.00 -8.38
C PRO A 66 -13.40 13.33 -7.98
N PHE A 67 -12.43 14.10 -7.47
CA PHE A 67 -11.16 13.58 -6.95
C PHE A 67 -11.30 12.81 -5.62
N ALA A 68 -12.47 12.82 -4.98
CA ALA A 68 -12.78 12.01 -3.80
C ALA A 68 -12.76 10.50 -4.10
N LYS A 69 -12.86 10.09 -5.38
CA LYS A 69 -12.58 8.71 -5.79
C LYS A 69 -11.11 8.32 -5.54
N SER A 70 -10.18 9.21 -5.83
CA SER A 70 -8.72 8.97 -5.76
C SER A 70 -8.27 8.78 -4.32
N GLN A 71 -8.55 9.76 -3.43
CA GLN A 71 -9.53 9.47 -2.39
C GLN A 71 -9.56 8.08 -1.73
N TYR A 72 -10.72 7.47 -1.89
CA TYR A 72 -11.11 6.16 -1.42
C TYR A 72 -10.27 4.99 -1.96
N SER A 73 -9.46 5.20 -3.00
CA SER A 73 -8.84 4.12 -3.79
C SER A 73 -7.49 3.61 -3.28
N LEU A 74 -7.07 3.98 -2.06
CA LEU A 74 -5.73 3.63 -1.53
C LEU A 74 -5.40 2.14 -1.62
N LYS A 75 -6.32 1.27 -1.17
CA LYS A 75 -6.08 -0.18 -1.20
C LYS A 75 -5.80 -0.69 -2.62
N ARG A 76 -6.54 -0.18 -3.61
CA ARG A 76 -6.36 -0.56 -5.02
C ARG A 76 -5.07 0.04 -5.58
N ALA A 77 -4.76 1.28 -5.22
CA ALA A 77 -3.52 1.94 -5.61
C ALA A 77 -2.27 1.13 -5.19
N ILE A 78 -2.27 0.55 -3.98
CA ILE A 78 -1.17 -0.31 -3.54
C ILE A 78 -1.07 -1.58 -4.41
N MET A 79 -2.20 -2.17 -4.83
CA MET A 79 -2.19 -3.32 -5.76
C MET A 79 -1.66 -2.93 -7.15
N ASP A 80 -1.86 -1.67 -7.55
CA ASP A 80 -1.41 -1.14 -8.84
C ASP A 80 0.11 -0.84 -8.86
N LEU A 81 0.85 -1.09 -7.77
CA LEU A 81 2.33 -1.10 -7.75
C LEU A 81 2.94 -2.36 -8.42
N GLY A 82 2.09 -3.30 -8.85
CA GLY A 82 2.48 -4.52 -9.56
C GLY A 82 2.72 -4.35 -11.07
N PRO A 83 3.07 -5.46 -11.76
CA PRO A 83 3.06 -6.83 -11.25
C PRO A 83 4.41 -7.34 -10.72
N THR A 84 5.51 -6.63 -10.96
CA THR A 84 6.88 -7.12 -10.71
C THR A 84 7.27 -7.15 -9.22
N GLY A 85 6.57 -6.39 -8.37
CA GLY A 85 6.92 -6.23 -6.95
C GLY A 85 7.99 -5.17 -6.71
N TYR A 86 8.84 -4.87 -7.69
CA TYR A 86 9.88 -3.84 -7.57
C TYR A 86 9.33 -2.45 -7.16
N PRO A 87 8.26 -1.89 -7.77
CA PRO A 87 7.73 -0.61 -7.31
C PRO A 87 7.23 -0.65 -5.86
N PHE A 88 6.80 -1.81 -5.37
CA PHE A 88 6.41 -1.99 -3.97
C PHE A 88 7.62 -1.97 -3.03
N GLU A 89 8.75 -2.56 -3.43
CA GLU A 89 10.01 -2.45 -2.67
C GLU A 89 10.49 -1.01 -2.57
N ASP A 90 10.50 -0.27 -3.68
CA ASP A 90 10.90 1.15 -3.67
C ASP A 90 9.94 1.98 -2.80
N TYR A 91 8.64 1.71 -2.88
CA TYR A 91 7.63 2.34 -2.04
C TYR A 91 7.85 2.07 -0.54
N VAL A 92 8.11 0.82 -0.16
CA VAL A 92 8.43 0.46 1.23
C VAL A 92 9.75 1.10 1.67
N ALA A 93 10.74 1.20 0.78
CA ALA A 93 12.00 1.86 1.08
C ALA A 93 11.82 3.35 1.37
N GLU A 94 10.95 4.05 0.62
CA GLU A 94 10.60 5.46 0.89
C GLU A 94 9.84 5.62 2.21
N ILE A 95 8.90 4.71 2.53
CA ILE A 95 8.23 4.72 3.85
C ILE A 95 9.25 4.57 4.99
N LEU A 96 10.21 3.66 4.87
CA LEU A 96 11.23 3.49 5.91
C LEU A 96 12.14 4.73 6.03
N LYS A 97 12.40 5.44 4.92
CA LYS A 97 13.14 6.71 4.95
C LYS A 97 12.41 7.79 5.75
N THR A 98 11.09 7.92 5.64
CA THR A 98 10.31 8.89 6.45
C THR A 98 10.36 8.59 7.94
N GLN A 99 10.54 7.30 8.29
CA GLN A 99 10.76 6.84 9.66
C GLN A 99 12.22 6.99 10.13
N GLY A 100 13.10 7.57 9.31
CA GLY A 100 14.49 7.88 9.64
C GLY A 100 15.49 6.76 9.36
N PHE A 101 15.12 5.74 8.60
CA PHE A 101 16.07 4.74 8.11
C PHE A 101 16.82 5.25 6.88
N LYS A 102 18.10 4.86 6.76
CA LYS A 102 18.79 4.83 5.48
C LYS A 102 18.46 3.50 4.81
N THR A 103 18.02 3.53 3.56
CA THR A 103 17.63 2.32 2.83
C THR A 103 18.46 2.10 1.58
N LYS A 104 18.70 0.82 1.27
CA LYS A 104 19.28 0.36 -0.01
C LYS A 104 18.47 -0.80 -0.54
N THR A 105 17.94 -0.68 -1.75
CA THR A 105 17.11 -1.71 -2.38
C THR A 105 17.95 -2.73 -3.15
N ARG A 106 17.40 -3.94 -3.38
CA ARG A 106 17.88 -4.97 -4.33
C ARG A 106 19.37 -5.27 -4.23
N SER A 107 19.83 -5.52 -3.01
CA SER A 107 21.24 -5.75 -2.71
C SER A 107 21.58 -7.23 -2.81
N LEU A 108 22.47 -7.59 -3.74
CA LEU A 108 23.05 -8.93 -3.81
C LEU A 108 24.15 -9.08 -2.74
N LEU A 109 23.93 -9.98 -1.79
CA LEU A 109 24.85 -10.25 -0.68
C LEU A 109 25.22 -11.73 -0.66
N MET A 110 26.52 -12.05 -0.68
CA MET A 110 26.99 -13.41 -0.43
C MET A 110 26.96 -13.69 1.08
N GLY A 111 26.08 -14.59 1.51
CA GLY A 111 26.00 -15.09 2.88
C GLY A 111 27.12 -16.07 3.21
N LYS A 112 26.94 -16.80 4.31
CA LYS A 112 27.83 -17.91 4.68
C LYS A 112 27.68 -19.06 3.68
N CYS A 113 26.47 -19.34 3.23
CA CYS A 113 26.17 -20.47 2.37
C CYS A 113 25.93 -20.06 0.91
N VAL A 114 25.06 -19.06 0.66
CA VAL A 114 24.61 -18.72 -0.70
C VAL A 114 24.48 -17.21 -0.92
N THR A 115 24.33 -16.80 -2.18
CA THR A 115 24.02 -15.40 -2.52
C THR A 115 22.52 -15.14 -2.37
N HIS A 116 22.19 -14.01 -1.74
CA HIS A 116 20.82 -13.56 -1.48
C HIS A 116 20.59 -12.19 -2.13
N GLU A 117 19.46 -12.01 -2.81
CA GLU A 117 19.00 -10.69 -3.26
C GLU A 117 18.09 -10.06 -2.19
N VAL A 118 18.65 -9.23 -1.32
CA VAL A 118 17.89 -8.58 -0.23
C VAL A 118 17.09 -7.41 -0.79
N ASP A 119 15.77 -7.47 -0.67
CA ASP A 119 14.84 -6.47 -1.21
C ASP A 119 15.15 -5.08 -0.67
N ILE A 120 15.27 -4.91 0.65
CA ILE A 120 15.71 -3.66 1.28
C ILE A 120 16.61 -3.94 2.49
N ILE A 121 17.74 -3.25 2.55
CA ILE A 121 18.55 -3.09 3.75
C ILE A 121 18.16 -1.77 4.38
N ALA A 122 17.70 -1.77 5.64
CA ALA A 122 17.29 -0.57 6.36
C ALA A 122 18.13 -0.36 7.62
N GLU A 123 18.77 0.80 7.75
CA GLU A 123 19.68 1.13 8.87
C GLU A 123 19.23 2.40 9.61
N LYS A 124 19.08 2.32 10.93
CA LYS A 124 18.77 3.45 11.81
C LYS A 124 19.46 3.29 13.17
N GLY A 125 20.48 4.12 13.42
CA GLY A 125 21.26 4.02 14.66
C GLY A 125 21.96 2.67 14.77
N LYS A 126 21.64 1.89 15.81
CA LYS A 126 22.16 0.52 16.00
C LYS A 126 21.33 -0.55 15.29
N GLU A 127 20.17 -0.18 14.76
CA GLU A 127 19.28 -1.12 14.09
C GLU A 127 19.66 -1.26 12.62
N LYS A 128 19.81 -2.51 12.17
CA LYS A 128 20.05 -2.87 10.77
C LYS A 128 19.17 -4.06 10.40
N LEU A 129 18.16 -3.81 9.58
CA LEU A 129 17.14 -4.79 9.23
C LEU A 129 17.38 -5.33 7.82
N LEU A 130 17.23 -6.65 7.69
CA LEU A 130 16.93 -7.30 6.43
C LEU A 130 15.43 -7.22 6.22
N VAL A 131 14.99 -6.51 5.18
CA VAL A 131 13.57 -6.35 4.88
C VAL A 131 13.19 -7.22 3.70
N GLU A 132 12.16 -8.03 3.87
CA GLU A 132 11.55 -8.88 2.84
C GLU A 132 10.19 -8.29 2.45
N CYS A 133 10.02 -7.93 1.18
CA CYS A 133 8.79 -7.39 0.62
C CYS A 133 8.00 -8.50 -0.09
N LYS A 134 6.94 -9.01 0.55
CA LYS A 134 6.03 -9.95 -0.09
C LYS A 134 4.87 -9.25 -0.76
N PHE A 135 5.00 -8.95 -2.05
CA PHE A 135 3.91 -8.41 -2.86
C PHE A 135 2.98 -9.49 -3.42
N HIS A 136 1.67 -9.21 -3.42
CA HIS A 136 0.65 -10.04 -4.06
C HIS A 136 -0.15 -9.22 -5.09
N ASN A 137 -0.37 -9.80 -6.27
CA ASN A 137 -1.13 -9.17 -7.35
C ASN A 137 -2.65 -9.32 -7.20
N SER A 138 -3.12 -10.24 -6.38
CA SER A 138 -4.55 -10.51 -6.17
C SER A 138 -5.03 -10.10 -4.78
N VAL A 139 -6.17 -9.42 -4.75
CA VAL A 139 -6.85 -9.07 -3.49
C VAL A 139 -7.31 -10.37 -2.81
N GLY A 140 -7.14 -10.46 -1.49
CA GLY A 140 -7.58 -11.63 -0.71
C GLY A 140 -6.48 -12.67 -0.50
N SER A 141 -5.36 -12.60 -1.24
CA SER A 141 -4.18 -13.41 -0.98
C SER A 141 -3.60 -13.16 0.41
N ARG A 142 -2.90 -14.17 0.91
CA ARG A 142 -2.20 -14.10 2.20
C ARG A 142 -0.78 -14.64 2.06
N SER A 143 0.16 -13.99 2.73
CA SER A 143 1.51 -14.51 2.91
C SER A 143 1.49 -15.69 3.87
N THR A 144 2.00 -16.83 3.43
CA THR A 144 2.02 -18.09 4.20
C THR A 144 3.31 -18.22 5.01
N VAL A 145 3.39 -19.24 5.87
CA VAL A 145 4.51 -19.46 6.81
C VAL A 145 5.86 -19.62 6.12
N HIS A 146 5.85 -20.05 4.85
CA HIS A 146 7.04 -20.12 4.02
C HIS A 146 7.81 -18.79 3.97
N VAL A 147 7.11 -17.65 3.90
CA VAL A 147 7.77 -16.32 3.85
C VAL A 147 8.52 -16.05 5.14
N SER A 148 7.92 -16.36 6.30
CA SER A 148 8.54 -16.16 7.60
C SER A 148 9.75 -17.09 7.81
N LEU A 149 9.60 -18.37 7.47
CA LEU A 149 10.68 -19.37 7.52
C LEU A 149 11.84 -19.01 6.58
N TYR A 150 11.52 -18.59 5.36
CA TYR A 150 12.52 -18.18 4.38
C TYR A 150 13.29 -16.94 4.85
N THR A 151 12.57 -15.90 5.30
CA THR A 151 13.18 -14.67 5.83
C THR A 151 14.12 -14.97 7.00
N LYS A 152 13.73 -15.88 7.89
CA LYS A 152 14.55 -16.34 9.01
C LYS A 152 15.86 -16.96 8.55
N ALA A 153 15.78 -17.95 7.64
CA ALA A 153 16.96 -18.64 7.12
C ALA A 153 17.92 -17.66 6.40
N ARG A 154 17.39 -16.72 5.62
CA ARG A 154 18.19 -15.67 4.97
C ARG A 154 18.88 -14.76 5.98
N LEU A 155 18.14 -14.34 7.01
CA LEU A 155 18.71 -13.51 8.06
C LEU A 155 19.86 -14.25 8.75
N GLU A 156 19.72 -15.53 9.07
CA GLU A 156 20.77 -16.32 9.71
C GLU A 156 22.01 -16.49 8.82
N ASP A 157 21.84 -16.69 7.52
CA ASP A 157 22.96 -16.84 6.58
C ASP A 157 23.75 -15.54 6.36
N LEU A 158 23.14 -14.38 6.63
CA LEU A 158 23.71 -13.05 6.42
C LEU A 158 24.11 -12.32 7.71
N ARG A 159 23.59 -12.73 8.88
CA ARG A 159 23.60 -11.95 10.12
C ARG A 159 24.99 -11.49 10.54
N ASP A 160 25.88 -12.45 10.78
CA ASP A 160 27.18 -12.20 11.39
C ASP A 160 28.11 -11.42 10.45
N LYS A 161 27.98 -11.67 9.14
CA LYS A 161 28.82 -11.05 8.10
C LYS A 161 28.48 -9.59 7.85
N TYR A 162 27.19 -9.23 7.91
CA TYR A 162 26.72 -7.89 7.56
C TYR A 162 26.19 -7.08 8.76
N GLY A 163 26.16 -7.69 9.95
CA GLY A 163 25.71 -7.05 11.19
C GLY A 163 24.20 -6.79 11.22
N PHE A 164 23.38 -7.64 10.59
CA PHE A 164 21.93 -7.49 10.69
C PHE A 164 21.47 -7.74 12.13
N THR A 165 20.66 -6.84 12.68
CA THR A 165 20.11 -6.95 14.03
C THR A 165 18.75 -7.61 14.06
N GLY A 166 18.08 -7.75 12.91
CA GLY A 166 16.77 -8.37 12.81
C GLY A 166 16.27 -8.40 11.36
N ALA A 167 15.03 -8.88 11.21
CA ALA A 167 14.32 -8.85 9.94
C ALA A 167 12.94 -8.22 10.07
N LEU A 168 12.46 -7.69 8.94
CA LEU A 168 11.14 -7.10 8.78
C LEU A 168 10.48 -7.68 7.52
N ILE A 169 9.29 -8.23 7.66
CA ILE A 169 8.47 -8.65 6.52
C ILE A 169 7.42 -7.57 6.26
N VAL A 170 7.37 -7.06 5.03
CA VAL A 170 6.34 -6.12 4.60
C VAL A 170 5.48 -6.74 3.51
N THR A 171 4.16 -6.68 3.64
CA THR A 171 3.23 -7.21 2.61
C THR A 171 2.04 -6.29 2.38
N ASN A 172 1.63 -6.17 1.12
CA ASN A 172 0.48 -5.35 0.72
C ASN A 172 -0.89 -5.98 1.06
N THR A 173 -0.92 -7.25 1.46
CA THR A 173 -2.14 -7.97 1.82
C THR A 173 -2.14 -8.37 3.29
N LYS A 174 -2.58 -9.60 3.61
CA LYS A 174 -2.61 -10.13 4.97
C LYS A 174 -1.62 -11.26 5.11
N ILE A 175 -1.34 -11.66 6.34
CA ILE A 175 -0.51 -12.81 6.67
C ILE A 175 -1.39 -13.91 7.31
N THR A 176 -1.03 -15.19 7.14
CA THR A 176 -1.73 -16.29 7.84
C THR A 176 -1.40 -16.31 9.34
N SER A 177 -2.24 -16.98 10.14
CA SER A 177 -2.02 -17.14 11.58
C SER A 177 -0.67 -17.78 11.88
N ASP A 178 -0.32 -18.84 11.17
CA ASP A 178 0.91 -19.60 11.42
C ASP A 178 2.15 -18.79 11.05
N ALA A 179 2.07 -18.03 9.95
CA ALA A 179 3.15 -17.16 9.51
C ALA A 179 3.40 -16.01 10.49
N LEU A 180 2.32 -15.46 11.07
CA LEU A 180 2.40 -14.46 12.14
C LEU A 180 2.95 -15.05 13.43
N ALA A 181 2.43 -16.20 13.87
CA ALA A 181 2.87 -16.88 15.08
C ALA A 181 4.35 -17.23 15.04
N TYR A 182 4.83 -17.78 13.92
CA TYR A 182 6.24 -18.08 13.73
C TYR A 182 7.11 -16.83 13.76
N ALA A 183 6.71 -15.78 13.04
CA ALA A 183 7.48 -14.53 13.02
C ALA A 183 7.60 -13.88 14.41
N ILE A 184 6.51 -13.86 15.20
CA ILE A 184 6.55 -13.38 16.58
C ILE A 184 7.52 -14.23 17.42
N CYS A 185 7.43 -15.57 17.31
CA CYS A 185 8.33 -16.49 18.02
C CYS A 185 9.81 -16.22 17.70
N GLU A 186 10.13 -15.98 16.44
CA GLU A 186 11.50 -15.73 15.96
C GLU A 186 11.92 -14.25 15.98
N ASN A 187 11.13 -13.37 16.62
CA ASN A 187 11.37 -11.93 16.70
C ASN A 187 11.54 -11.24 15.32
N ILE A 188 10.80 -11.71 14.31
CA ILE A 188 10.71 -11.10 12.99
C ILE A 188 9.58 -10.08 13.00
N LYS A 189 9.89 -8.83 12.67
CA LYS A 189 8.89 -7.76 12.59
C LYS A 189 7.99 -8.00 11.39
N ILE A 190 6.71 -7.65 11.50
CA ILE A 190 5.76 -7.73 10.39
C ILE A 190 5.02 -6.41 10.24
N ILE A 191 4.91 -5.94 9.00
CA ILE A 191 3.98 -4.91 8.57
C ILE A 191 3.14 -5.51 7.44
N SER A 192 1.85 -5.70 7.66
CA SER A 192 0.88 -6.08 6.62
C SER A 192 -0.12 -4.97 6.40
N TRP A 193 -1.05 -5.14 5.46
CA TRP A 193 -2.11 -4.17 5.18
C TRP A 193 -2.88 -3.70 6.42
N SER A 194 -3.07 -4.58 7.41
CA SER A 194 -3.86 -4.29 8.61
C SER A 194 -3.27 -4.88 9.89
N TYR A 195 -1.95 -5.10 9.94
CA TYR A 195 -1.23 -5.52 11.16
C TYR A 195 0.17 -4.88 11.20
N PRO A 196 0.71 -4.53 12.38
CA PRO A 196 0.03 -4.53 13.68
C PRO A 196 -1.07 -3.47 13.75
N ASP A 197 -1.98 -3.58 14.72
CA ASP A 197 -2.97 -2.54 14.93
C ASP A 197 -2.28 -1.22 15.32
N GLY A 198 -2.62 -0.12 14.65
CA GLY A 198 -1.99 1.19 14.83
C GLY A 198 -0.59 1.34 14.23
N GLY A 199 -0.03 0.29 13.63
CA GLY A 199 1.28 0.29 12.97
C GLY A 199 1.29 -0.49 11.65
N SER A 200 0.11 -0.76 11.08
CA SER A 200 -0.02 -1.48 9.82
C SER A 200 0.44 -0.62 8.65
N LEU A 201 0.66 -1.25 7.48
CA LEU A 201 1.01 -0.52 6.26
C LEU A 201 -0.01 0.59 5.98
N ARG A 202 -1.30 0.28 6.10
CA ARG A 202 -2.36 1.28 5.91
C ARG A 202 -2.26 2.41 6.93
N ASP A 203 -2.08 2.09 8.21
CA ASP A 203 -2.06 3.10 9.27
C ASP A 203 -0.85 4.03 9.12
N ILE A 204 0.31 3.48 8.74
CA ILE A 204 1.52 4.27 8.43
C ILE A 204 1.24 5.22 7.27
N ILE A 205 0.68 4.72 6.16
CA ILE A 205 0.39 5.53 4.98
C ILE A 205 -0.58 6.66 5.30
N GLU A 206 -1.66 6.37 6.01
CA GLU A 206 -2.69 7.37 6.32
C GLU A 206 -2.18 8.40 7.34
N LYS A 207 -1.44 7.97 8.37
CA LYS A 207 -0.88 8.86 9.42
C LYS A 207 0.22 9.77 8.88
N GLU A 208 1.14 9.22 8.10
CA GLU A 208 2.30 9.94 7.55
C GLU A 208 2.01 10.56 6.17
N LYS A 209 0.79 10.37 5.63
CA LYS A 209 0.34 10.88 4.33
C LYS A 209 1.18 10.38 3.14
N LEU A 210 1.67 9.14 3.21
CA LEU A 210 2.57 8.52 2.24
C LEU A 210 1.82 7.84 1.08
N PHE A 211 0.93 8.58 0.44
CA PHE A 211 0.06 8.03 -0.61
C PHE A 211 0.89 7.60 -1.84
N PRO A 212 0.61 6.42 -2.44
CA PRO A 212 1.35 5.95 -3.60
C PRO A 212 0.95 6.72 -4.86
N MET A 213 1.90 6.87 -5.79
CA MET A 213 1.67 7.54 -7.09
C MET A 213 0.50 6.96 -7.88
N THR A 214 0.30 5.65 -7.74
CA THR A 214 -0.73 4.86 -8.41
C THR A 214 -2.15 5.23 -7.98
N GLN A 215 -2.32 6.03 -6.91
CA GLN A 215 -3.63 6.45 -6.41
C GLN A 215 -4.34 7.45 -7.34
N LEU A 216 -3.58 8.16 -8.17
CA LEU A 216 -4.11 9.11 -9.14
C LEU A 216 -4.89 8.40 -10.25
N GLN A 217 -6.04 8.96 -10.61
CA GLN A 217 -6.93 8.40 -11.62
C GLN A 217 -6.76 9.07 -12.99
N LYS A 218 -6.14 10.26 -13.03
CA LYS A 218 -5.93 11.03 -14.27
C LYS A 218 -4.69 10.59 -15.07
N LEU A 219 -3.90 9.66 -14.52
CA LEU A 219 -2.82 9.00 -15.24
C LEU A 219 -3.24 7.62 -15.74
N SER A 220 -2.92 7.34 -17.00
CA SER A 220 -2.97 5.99 -17.55
C SER A 220 -1.95 5.06 -16.90
N PHE A 221 -2.12 3.75 -17.08
CA PHE A 221 -1.18 2.75 -16.58
C PHE A 221 0.25 2.97 -17.08
N SER A 222 0.43 3.29 -18.37
CA SER A 222 1.76 3.54 -18.95
C SER A 222 2.42 4.79 -18.36
N GLN A 223 1.67 5.86 -18.13
CA GLN A 223 2.19 7.07 -17.47
C GLN A 223 2.60 6.80 -16.03
N LYS A 224 1.78 6.07 -15.25
CA LYS A 224 2.15 5.64 -13.90
C LYS A 224 3.43 4.81 -13.93
N LYS A 225 3.55 3.88 -14.87
CA LYS A 225 4.75 3.06 -15.03
C LYS A 225 5.99 3.91 -15.28
N ILE A 226 5.93 4.93 -16.13
CA ILE A 226 7.06 5.85 -16.38
C ILE A 226 7.51 6.53 -15.07
N LEU A 227 6.58 6.99 -14.24
CA LEU A 227 6.91 7.57 -12.93
C LEU A 227 7.59 6.55 -12.00
N LEU A 228 7.01 5.35 -11.89
CA LEU A 228 7.54 4.28 -11.03
C LEU A 228 8.93 3.82 -11.48
N ASP A 229 9.16 3.68 -12.79
CA ASP A 229 10.46 3.32 -13.37
C ASP A 229 11.53 4.40 -13.09
N ASN A 230 11.11 5.64 -12.82
CA ASN A 230 11.98 6.76 -12.41
C ASN A 230 12.01 6.96 -10.88
N HIS A 231 11.62 5.94 -10.11
CA HIS A 231 11.60 5.93 -8.65
C HIS A 231 10.67 6.99 -8.01
N LEU A 232 9.69 7.52 -8.77
CA LEU A 232 8.66 8.42 -8.25
C LEU A 232 7.47 7.58 -7.75
N VAL A 233 7.61 7.04 -6.55
CA VAL A 233 6.64 6.11 -5.93
C VAL A 233 5.68 6.80 -4.97
N LEU A 234 6.06 7.93 -4.37
CA LEU A 234 5.21 8.70 -3.45
C LEU A 234 4.56 9.86 -4.20
N LEU A 235 3.28 10.08 -3.94
CA LEU A 235 2.56 11.23 -4.49
C LEU A 235 3.17 12.57 -4.00
N ASP A 236 3.74 12.55 -2.80
CA ASP A 236 4.40 13.69 -2.19
C ASP A 236 5.60 14.21 -3.02
N ASP A 237 6.28 13.34 -3.78
CA ASP A 237 7.37 13.72 -4.70
C ASP A 237 6.87 14.73 -5.74
N ILE A 238 5.66 14.53 -6.24
CA ILE A 238 5.03 15.40 -7.24
C ILE A 238 4.39 16.63 -6.59
N CYS A 239 3.79 16.47 -5.41
CA CYS A 239 3.20 17.59 -4.68
C CYS A 239 4.27 18.61 -4.24
N LYS A 240 5.45 18.16 -3.83
CA LYS A 240 6.59 19.01 -3.45
C LYS A 240 7.37 19.52 -4.65
N ASN A 241 7.53 18.69 -5.68
CA ASN A 241 8.23 19.06 -6.90
C ASN A 241 7.39 18.75 -8.15
N PRO A 242 6.48 19.64 -8.56
CA PRO A 242 5.62 19.44 -9.74
C PRO A 242 6.39 19.24 -11.06
N SER A 243 7.66 19.67 -11.13
CA SER A 243 8.51 19.46 -12.32
C SER A 243 8.93 18.00 -12.50
N SER A 244 8.89 17.17 -11.46
CA SER A 244 9.16 15.73 -11.56
C SER A 244 8.19 15.01 -12.52
N ALA A 245 6.98 15.57 -12.71
CA ALA A 245 6.01 15.07 -13.67
C ALA A 245 6.31 15.45 -15.14
N ASP A 246 7.32 16.29 -15.40
CA ASP A 246 7.66 16.71 -16.78
C ASP A 246 8.18 15.56 -17.64
N ILE A 247 8.68 14.49 -17.02
CA ILE A 247 9.09 13.26 -17.71
C ILE A 247 7.95 12.62 -18.50
N LEU A 248 6.69 12.91 -18.14
CA LEU A 248 5.51 12.40 -18.82
C LEU A 248 5.18 13.13 -20.13
N ASN A 249 5.78 14.30 -20.36
CA ASN A 249 5.54 15.16 -21.53
C ASN A 249 4.04 15.35 -21.84
N LEU A 250 3.26 15.66 -20.80
CA LEU A 250 1.80 15.81 -20.92
C LEU A 250 1.43 17.16 -21.57
N PRO A 251 0.34 17.19 -22.37
CA PRO A 251 -0.34 18.43 -22.71
C PRO A 251 -0.66 19.27 -21.46
N LYS A 252 -0.60 20.60 -21.60
CA LYS A 252 -0.72 21.54 -20.47
C LYS A 252 -2.02 21.34 -19.67
N ASP A 253 -3.14 21.18 -20.36
CA ASP A 253 -4.45 20.91 -19.78
C ASP A 253 -4.47 19.61 -18.94
N LYS A 254 -3.88 18.53 -19.47
CA LYS A 254 -3.75 17.26 -18.75
C LYS A 254 -2.84 17.38 -17.54
N LYS A 255 -1.71 18.09 -17.67
CA LYS A 255 -0.79 18.32 -16.55
C LYS A 255 -1.48 19.11 -15.44
N GLU A 256 -2.23 20.15 -15.77
CA GLU A 256 -2.98 20.95 -14.80
C GLU A 256 -4.10 20.15 -14.12
N GLU A 257 -4.81 19.28 -14.84
CA GLU A 257 -5.82 18.40 -14.25
C GLU A 257 -5.19 17.40 -13.27
N PHE A 258 -4.10 16.74 -13.68
CA PHE A 258 -3.36 15.79 -12.86
C PHE A 258 -2.77 16.43 -11.60
N LEU A 259 -2.18 17.62 -11.71
CA LEU A 259 -1.62 18.33 -10.55
C LEU A 259 -2.71 18.78 -9.57
N ARG A 260 -3.90 19.15 -10.07
CA ARG A 260 -5.07 19.45 -9.21
C ARG A 260 -5.53 18.20 -8.46
N GLU A 261 -5.58 17.04 -9.12
CA GLU A 261 -5.87 15.77 -8.46
C GLU A 261 -4.82 15.43 -7.40
N ALA A 262 -3.54 15.54 -7.73
CA ALA A 262 -2.43 15.28 -6.80
C ALA A 262 -2.53 16.16 -5.55
N GLN A 263 -2.71 17.47 -5.72
CA GLN A 263 -2.89 18.39 -4.60
C GLN A 263 -4.13 18.06 -3.76
N PHE A 264 -5.23 17.64 -4.38
CA PHE A 264 -6.45 17.25 -3.67
C PHE A 264 -6.23 15.99 -2.79
N VAL A 265 -5.42 15.04 -3.27
CA VAL A 265 -5.08 13.83 -2.51
C VAL A 265 -4.04 14.14 -1.41
N CYS A 266 -3.02 14.95 -1.69
CA CYS A 266 -1.99 15.34 -0.72
C CYS A 266 -2.53 16.19 0.44
N ARG A 267 -3.48 17.09 0.18
CA ARG A 267 -4.03 18.04 1.18
C ARG A 267 -5.08 17.44 2.13
N ARG A 268 -5.21 16.12 2.17
CA ARG A 268 -6.10 15.47 3.15
C ARG A 268 -5.70 15.90 4.56
N SER A 269 -6.65 16.49 5.28
CA SER A 269 -6.59 16.83 6.71
C SER A 269 -7.45 15.85 7.48
#